data_AF-A0A9D7DC43-F1
#
_entry.id   AF-A0A9D7DC43-F1
#
_cell.length_a   1.000
_cell.length_b   1.000
_cell.length_c   1.000
_cell.angle_alpha   90.00
_cell.angle_beta   90.00
_cell.angle_gamma   90.00
#
_symmetry.space_group_name_H-M   'P 1'
#
loop_
_entity.id
_entity.type
_entity.pdbx_description
1 polymer ?
#
loop_
_entity_poly.entity_id
_entity_poly.type
_entity_poly.pdbx_seq_one_letter_code
_entity_poly.pdbx_strand_id
1 'polypeptide(L)'
;MRIGARQIAEHRDGLVMDGPMIEFAHAVGLLNHSVLADIEHPLVKQGYEAFRPLALEAPAFIWINSTDNTRTTQIEAGRAYARLNLAATRAGLAMHPWSQALQEYPEMAAFHARAEELMSAPSEARVQMFVRVGYGRQTGPAPRRGLSDHIRA
;
A
#
# COMPACT_ATOMS: atom_id res chain seq x y z
N MET A 1 3.97 -0.30 -11.08
CA MET A 1 4.79 0.87 -10.70
C MET A 1 4.74 1.89 -11.83
N ARG A 2 4.69 3.19 -11.57
CA ARG A 2 4.94 4.25 -12.58
C ARG A 2 6.28 4.90 -12.28
N ILE A 3 7.16 4.99 -13.27
CA ILE A 3 8.52 5.53 -13.11
C ILE A 3 8.60 6.87 -13.84
N GLY A 4 8.86 7.94 -13.07
CA GLY A 4 9.03 9.28 -13.61
C GLY A 4 7.73 9.98 -14.04
N ALA A 5 7.84 11.29 -14.24
CA ALA A 5 6.74 12.23 -14.43
C ALA A 5 5.90 11.89 -15.65
N ARG A 6 6.52 11.40 -16.73
CA ARG A 6 5.81 11.01 -17.95
C ARG A 6 4.80 9.89 -17.69
N GLN A 7 5.25 8.78 -17.09
CA GLN A 7 4.36 7.64 -16.80
C GLN A 7 3.32 8.02 -15.73
N ILE A 8 3.71 8.85 -14.76
CA ILE A 8 2.80 9.34 -13.72
C ILE A 8 1.67 10.18 -14.35
N ALA A 9 2.00 11.12 -15.24
CA ALA A 9 1.05 12.00 -15.89
C ALA A 9 0.13 11.23 -16.88
N GLU A 10 0.66 10.21 -17.54
CA GLU A 10 -0.09 9.37 -18.48
C GLU A 10 -1.14 8.52 -17.77
N HIS A 11 -0.76 7.80 -16.70
CA HIS A 11 -1.63 6.81 -16.08
C HIS A 11 -2.41 7.33 -14.86
N ARG A 12 -1.79 8.23 -14.07
CA ARG A 12 -2.39 8.88 -12.87
C ARG A 12 -2.99 7.90 -11.86
N ASP A 13 -2.35 6.74 -11.70
CA ASP A 13 -2.79 5.66 -10.83
C ASP A 13 -1.61 4.87 -10.23
N GLY A 14 -1.92 3.98 -9.29
CA GLY A 14 -0.97 3.02 -8.72
C GLY A 14 0.12 3.65 -7.86
N LEU A 15 1.17 2.86 -7.62
CA LEU A 15 2.39 3.27 -6.93
C LEU A 15 3.33 3.98 -7.90
N VAL A 16 3.91 5.09 -7.45
CA VAL A 16 4.77 5.96 -8.25
C VAL A 16 6.17 6.02 -7.64
N MET A 17 7.18 6.11 -8.50
CA MET A 17 8.53 6.51 -8.12
C MET A 17 8.81 7.84 -8.82
N ASP A 18 9.06 8.88 -8.03
CA ASP A 18 9.22 10.26 -8.49
C ASP A 18 10.48 10.93 -7.92
N GLY A 19 10.80 12.11 -8.44
CA GLY A 19 11.90 12.95 -7.98
C GLY A 19 13.11 12.95 -8.92
N PRO A 20 14.00 13.96 -8.81
CA PRO A 20 15.05 14.22 -9.80
C PRO A 20 16.00 13.04 -10.04
N MET A 21 16.34 12.30 -8.98
CA MET A 21 17.22 11.13 -9.10
C MET A 21 16.53 9.94 -9.77
N ILE A 22 15.23 9.76 -9.56
CA ILE A 22 14.44 8.72 -10.23
C ILE A 22 14.33 9.03 -11.73
N GLU A 23 14.08 10.30 -12.09
CA GLU A 23 14.05 10.73 -13.48
C GLU A 23 15.37 10.44 -14.19
N PHE A 24 16.49 10.85 -13.58
CA PHE A 24 17.82 10.62 -14.12
C PHE A 24 18.08 9.11 -14.30
N ALA A 25 17.89 8.32 -13.24
CA ALA A 25 18.12 6.87 -13.26
C ALA A 25 17.25 6.17 -14.31
N HIS A 26 16.02 6.62 -14.50
CA HIS A 26 15.13 6.10 -15.54
C HIS A 26 15.63 6.47 -16.94
N ALA A 27 16.02 7.73 -17.15
CA ALA A 27 16.49 8.23 -18.44
C ALA A 27 17.78 7.53 -18.93
N VAL A 28 18.69 7.18 -18.01
CA VAL A 28 19.93 6.47 -18.35
C VAL A 28 19.82 4.93 -18.26
N GLY A 29 18.63 4.40 -18.00
CA GLY A 29 18.36 2.96 -17.98
C GLY A 29 18.76 2.20 -16.72
N LEU A 30 19.31 2.89 -15.70
CA LEU A 30 19.66 2.30 -14.39
C LEU A 30 18.43 1.88 -13.59
N LEU A 31 17.27 2.48 -13.86
CA LEU A 31 15.98 2.10 -13.29
C LEU A 31 14.94 1.91 -14.39
N ASN A 32 14.39 0.71 -14.47
CA ASN A 32 13.32 0.39 -15.43
C ASN A 32 12.50 -0.79 -14.90
N HIS A 33 11.50 -1.22 -15.67
CA HIS A 33 10.60 -2.30 -15.24
C HIS A 33 11.28 -3.66 -15.16
N SER A 34 12.30 -3.96 -15.96
CA SER A 34 13.02 -5.25 -15.85
C SER A 34 13.90 -5.29 -14.61
N VAL A 35 14.55 -4.18 -14.24
CA VAL A 35 15.28 -4.05 -12.97
C VAL A 35 14.35 -4.24 -11.78
N LEU A 36 13.16 -3.62 -11.80
CA LEU A 36 12.19 -3.76 -10.71
C LEU A 36 11.54 -5.15 -10.62
N ALA A 37 11.54 -5.92 -11.70
CA ALA A 37 11.02 -7.28 -11.73
C ALA A 37 12.04 -8.31 -11.22
N ASP A 38 13.33 -7.96 -11.19
CA ASP A 38 14.39 -8.80 -10.65
C ASP A 38 14.52 -8.61 -9.13
N ILE A 39 13.91 -9.52 -8.37
CA ILE A 39 13.95 -9.51 -6.90
C ILE A 39 15.36 -9.71 -6.34
N GLU A 40 16.28 -10.27 -7.13
CA GLU A 40 17.66 -10.49 -6.72
C GLU A 40 18.54 -9.26 -6.94
N HIS A 41 18.06 -8.29 -7.73
CA HIS A 41 18.78 -7.07 -8.05
C HIS A 41 19.08 -6.25 -6.77
N PRO A 42 20.32 -5.79 -6.54
CA PRO A 42 20.69 -5.08 -5.31
C PRO A 42 19.81 -3.86 -4.98
N LEU A 43 19.41 -3.10 -6.00
CA LEU A 43 18.50 -1.96 -5.85
C LEU A 43 17.13 -2.37 -5.26
N VAL A 44 16.59 -3.51 -5.70
CA VAL A 44 15.29 -4.00 -5.24
C VAL A 44 15.41 -4.52 -3.80
N LYS A 45 16.48 -5.26 -3.49
CA LYS A 45 16.79 -5.70 -2.11
C LYS A 45 16.92 -4.53 -1.14
N GLN A 46 17.62 -3.47 -1.54
CA GLN A 46 17.73 -2.26 -0.75
C GLN A 46 16.35 -1.61 -0.51
N GLY A 47 15.49 -1.62 -1.53
CA GLY A 47 14.11 -1.17 -1.40
C GLY A 47 13.35 -1.93 -0.32
N TYR A 48 13.49 -3.26 -0.24
CA TYR A 48 12.86 -4.06 0.81
C TYR A 48 13.41 -3.75 2.21
N GLU A 49 14.73 -3.66 2.36
CA GLU A 49 15.33 -3.34 3.66
C GLU A 49 14.96 -1.94 4.15
N ALA A 50 14.66 -1.00 3.26
CA ALA A 50 14.16 0.32 3.63
C ALA A 50 12.77 0.27 4.32
N PHE A 51 11.98 -0.79 4.16
CA PHE A 51 10.71 -0.96 4.87
C PHE A 51 10.87 -1.47 6.30
N ARG A 52 12.01 -2.08 6.65
CA ARG A 52 12.25 -2.59 8.01
C ARG A 52 12.19 -1.49 9.09
N PRO A 53 12.96 -0.39 9.02
CA PRO A 53 12.89 0.66 10.04
C PRO A 53 11.50 1.30 10.07
N LEU A 54 10.85 1.44 8.92
CA LEU A 54 9.48 1.93 8.79
C LEU A 54 8.45 1.08 9.57
N ALA A 55 8.71 -0.21 9.75
CA ALA A 55 7.89 -1.11 10.57
C ALA A 55 8.21 -0.95 12.05
N LEU A 56 9.50 -0.91 12.40
CA LEU A 56 10.00 -0.89 13.78
C LEU A 56 9.75 0.44 14.48
N GLU A 57 9.75 1.54 13.74
CA GLU A 57 9.54 2.90 14.26
C GLU A 57 8.05 3.30 14.25
N ALA A 58 7.17 2.48 13.67
CA ALA A 58 5.75 2.77 13.67
C ALA A 58 5.22 2.73 15.11
N PRO A 59 4.62 3.82 15.63
CA PRO A 59 4.19 3.86 17.03
C PRO A 59 2.97 2.97 17.30
N ALA A 60 2.16 2.69 16.27
CA ALA A 60 1.03 1.79 16.37
C ALA A 60 0.65 1.18 15.02
N PHE A 61 0.00 0.03 15.10
CA PHE A 61 -0.68 -0.63 13.99
C PHE A 61 -2.15 -0.83 14.32
N ILE A 62 -2.99 -0.76 13.30
CA ILE A 62 -4.43 -1.02 13.36
C ILE A 62 -4.75 -2.05 12.29
N TRP A 63 -5.63 -2.99 12.62
CA TRP A 63 -6.22 -3.91 11.66
C TRP A 63 -7.74 -3.95 11.80
N ILE A 64 -8.42 -4.35 10.72
CA ILE A 64 -9.86 -4.56 10.70
C ILE A 64 -10.09 -6.03 10.41
N ASN A 65 -10.67 -6.74 11.37
CA ASN A 65 -11.15 -8.10 11.18
C ASN A 65 -12.63 -8.08 10.85
N SER A 66 -13.07 -9.04 10.05
CA SER A 66 -14.48 -9.32 9.80
C SER A 66 -14.93 -10.60 10.50
N THR A 67 -16.21 -10.95 10.43
CA THR A 67 -16.73 -12.25 10.91
C THR A 67 -16.84 -13.29 9.79
N ASP A 68 -16.90 -12.82 8.54
CA ASP A 68 -16.90 -13.62 7.31
C ASP A 68 -16.02 -12.94 6.25
N ASN A 69 -15.92 -13.53 5.05
CA ASN A 69 -15.25 -12.88 3.90
C ASN A 69 -16.18 -12.70 2.69
N THR A 70 -17.47 -12.42 2.94
CA THR A 70 -18.43 -12.15 1.87
C THR A 70 -18.15 -10.81 1.19
N ARG A 71 -18.66 -10.64 -0.03
CA ARG A 71 -18.48 -9.38 -0.76
C ARG A 71 -19.10 -8.17 -0.04
N THR A 72 -20.25 -8.36 0.60
CA THR A 72 -20.90 -7.31 1.41
C THR A 72 -19.99 -6.88 2.56
N THR A 73 -19.43 -7.85 3.28
CA THR A 73 -18.51 -7.60 4.40
C THR A 73 -17.22 -6.91 3.96
N GLN A 74 -16.65 -7.28 2.81
CA GLN A 74 -15.49 -6.57 2.24
C GLN A 74 -15.81 -5.09 1.95
N ILE A 75 -16.99 -4.80 1.41
CA ILE A 75 -17.42 -3.43 1.13
C ILE A 75 -17.59 -2.65 2.44
N GLU A 76 -18.25 -3.24 3.45
CA GLU A 76 -18.44 -2.57 4.74
C GLU A 76 -17.11 -2.38 5.48
N ALA A 77 -16.16 -3.31 5.39
CA ALA A 77 -14.80 -3.15 5.90
C ALA A 77 -14.08 -1.97 5.21
N GLY A 78 -14.21 -1.85 3.88
CA GLY A 78 -13.71 -0.70 3.13
C GLY A 78 -14.33 0.63 3.58
N ARG A 79 -15.64 0.65 3.86
CA ARG A 79 -16.33 1.85 4.39
C ARG A 79 -15.88 2.18 5.80
N ALA A 80 -15.68 1.18 6.66
CA ALA A 80 -15.12 1.35 8.00
C ALA A 80 -13.70 1.91 7.94
N TYR A 81 -12.85 1.37 7.06
CA TYR A 81 -11.49 1.87 6.82
C TYR A 81 -11.48 3.33 6.35
N ALA A 82 -12.35 3.70 5.41
CA ALA A 82 -12.46 5.09 4.95
C ALA A 82 -12.85 6.04 6.09
N ARG A 83 -13.81 5.66 6.94
CA ARG A 83 -14.20 6.45 8.13
C ARG A 83 -13.05 6.56 9.13
N LEU A 84 -12.34 5.47 9.39
CA LEU A 84 -11.16 5.44 10.26
C LEU A 84 -10.08 6.40 9.74
N ASN A 85 -9.79 6.38 8.42
CA ASN A 85 -8.81 7.27 7.81
C ASN A 85 -9.18 8.75 7.94
N LEU A 86 -10.44 9.10 7.72
CA LEU A 86 -10.92 10.47 7.90
C LEU A 86 -10.87 10.90 9.38
N ALA A 87 -11.19 10.00 10.31
CA ALA A 87 -11.11 10.28 11.74
C ALA A 87 -9.66 10.49 12.21
N ALA A 88 -8.73 9.65 11.75
CA ALA A 88 -7.30 9.78 12.02
C ALA A 88 -6.76 11.11 11.46
N THR A 89 -7.13 11.46 10.23
CA THR A 89 -6.75 12.73 9.60
C THR A 89 -7.22 13.93 10.43
N ARG A 90 -8.48 13.92 10.90
CA ARG A 90 -9.01 14.96 11.78
C ARG A 90 -8.26 15.06 13.12
N ALA A 91 -7.75 13.94 13.61
CA ALA A 91 -6.93 13.88 14.83
C ALA A 91 -5.45 14.23 14.59
N GLY A 92 -5.05 14.61 13.38
CA GLY A 92 -3.66 14.93 13.03
C GLY A 92 -2.76 13.70 12.86
N LEU A 93 -3.34 12.50 12.71
CA LEU A 93 -2.63 11.25 12.50
C LEU A 93 -2.57 10.90 11.01
N ALA A 94 -1.42 10.39 10.58
CA ALA A 94 -1.22 9.79 9.27
C ALA A 94 -1.46 8.27 9.34
N MET A 95 -2.04 7.71 8.28
CA MET A 95 -2.22 6.27 8.10
C MET A 95 -1.55 5.79 6.81
N HIS A 96 -0.85 4.67 6.86
CA HIS A 96 -0.22 4.03 5.71
C HIS A 96 -0.63 2.54 5.67
N PRO A 97 -1.51 2.12 4.74
CA PRO A 97 -1.93 0.72 4.62
C PRO A 97 -0.77 -0.18 4.17
N TRP A 98 -0.63 -1.33 4.85
CA TRP A 98 0.47 -2.28 4.75
C TRP A 98 -0.02 -3.66 4.32
N SER A 99 -0.83 -3.70 3.27
CA SER A 99 -1.57 -4.91 2.85
C SER A 99 -0.72 -5.98 2.15
N GLN A 100 0.62 -5.86 2.09
CA GLN A 100 1.47 -6.83 1.39
C GLN A 100 1.37 -8.23 2.00
N ALA A 101 1.38 -8.33 3.32
CA ALA A 101 1.20 -9.62 4.01
C ALA A 101 -0.21 -10.20 3.84
N LEU A 102 -1.18 -9.40 3.37
CA LEU A 102 -2.57 -9.82 3.17
C LEU A 102 -2.88 -10.26 1.75
N GLN A 103 -1.87 -10.37 0.87
CA GLN A 103 -2.11 -10.74 -0.52
C GLN A 103 -2.40 -12.25 -0.67
N GLU A 104 -3.32 -12.58 -1.55
CA GLU A 104 -3.91 -13.94 -1.69
C GLU A 104 -3.33 -14.74 -2.87
N TYR A 105 -2.07 -14.48 -3.24
CA TYR A 105 -1.36 -15.27 -4.27
C TYR A 105 -0.44 -16.32 -3.63
N PRO A 106 -0.11 -17.43 -4.33
CA PRO A 106 0.53 -18.61 -3.74
C PRO A 106 1.82 -18.32 -2.97
N GLU A 107 2.67 -17.42 -3.49
CA GLU A 107 3.95 -17.04 -2.90
C GLU A 107 3.78 -16.29 -1.56
N MET A 108 2.60 -15.73 -1.29
CA MET A 108 2.28 -15.06 -0.02
C MET A 108 1.54 -15.95 0.97
N ALA A 109 1.15 -17.18 0.61
CA ALA A 109 0.27 -18.01 1.43
C ALA A 109 0.78 -18.20 2.88
N ALA A 110 2.08 -18.43 3.06
CA ALA A 110 2.68 -18.59 4.38
C ALA A 110 2.65 -17.28 5.19
N PHE A 111 2.93 -16.14 4.55
CA PHE A 111 2.89 -14.82 5.19
C PHE A 111 1.46 -14.41 5.54
N HIS A 112 0.51 -14.68 4.64
CA HIS A 112 -0.92 -14.46 4.86
C HIS A 112 -1.41 -15.27 6.06
N ALA A 113 -1.15 -16.59 6.10
CA ALA A 113 -1.55 -17.42 7.24
C ALA A 113 -0.96 -16.93 8.56
N ARG A 114 0.32 -16.52 8.56
CA ARG A 114 0.97 -15.95 9.75
C ARG A 114 0.37 -14.61 10.17
N ALA A 115 -0.01 -13.77 9.21
CA ALA A 115 -0.64 -12.48 9.47
C ALA A 115 -2.02 -12.67 10.13
N GLU A 116 -2.85 -13.58 9.61
CA GLU A 116 -4.15 -13.94 10.18
C GLU A 116 -4.01 -14.43 11.63
N GLU A 117 -3.03 -15.30 11.90
CA GLU A 117 -2.74 -15.81 13.24
C GLU A 117 -2.35 -14.67 14.22
N LEU A 118 -1.38 -13.84 13.83
CA LEU A 118 -0.89 -12.73 14.66
C LEU A 118 -1.98 -11.70 14.98
N MET A 119 -2.87 -11.44 14.02
CA MET A 119 -3.97 -10.48 14.17
C MET A 119 -5.26 -11.13 14.69
N SER A 120 -5.17 -12.40 15.12
CA SER A 120 -6.26 -13.16 15.74
C SER A 120 -7.55 -13.13 14.92
N ALA A 121 -7.43 -13.38 13.61
CA ALA A 121 -8.59 -13.53 12.76
C ALA A 121 -9.37 -14.81 13.15
N PRO A 122 -10.69 -14.72 13.36
CA PRO A 122 -11.53 -15.90 13.58
C PRO A 122 -11.44 -16.92 12.43
N SER A 123 -11.76 -18.20 12.71
CA SER A 123 -11.60 -19.31 11.74
C SER A 123 -12.43 -19.19 10.45
N GLU A 124 -13.48 -18.36 10.44
CA GLU A 124 -14.31 -18.06 9.26
C GLU A 124 -14.18 -16.60 8.79
N ALA A 125 -13.32 -15.84 9.46
CA ALA A 125 -13.11 -14.41 9.25
C ALA A 125 -11.92 -14.12 8.34
N ARG A 126 -11.61 -12.82 8.20
CA ARG A 126 -10.44 -12.35 7.48
C ARG A 126 -9.90 -11.07 8.11
N VAL A 127 -8.59 -10.88 8.08
CA VAL A 127 -7.99 -9.55 8.22
C VAL A 127 -8.23 -8.77 6.93
N GLN A 128 -9.18 -7.85 6.96
CA GLN A 128 -9.59 -7.05 5.79
C GLN A 128 -8.60 -5.91 5.50
N MET A 129 -8.03 -5.32 6.55
CA MET A 129 -7.08 -4.20 6.43
C MET A 129 -6.00 -4.30 7.50
N PHE A 130 -4.76 -3.96 7.15
CA PHE A 130 -3.65 -3.78 8.08
C PHE A 130 -2.93 -2.46 7.77
N VAL A 131 -2.68 -1.66 8.80
CA VAL A 131 -2.30 -0.25 8.64
C VAL A 131 -1.35 0.15 9.75
N ARG A 132 -0.29 0.87 9.43
CA ARG A 132 0.47 1.62 10.45
C ARG A 132 -0.11 3.03 10.60
N VAL A 133 -0.12 3.54 11.83
CA VAL A 133 -0.66 4.86 12.18
C VAL A 133 0.31 5.61 13.09
N GLY A 134 0.38 6.93 12.94
CA GLY A 134 1.23 7.77 13.78
C GLY A 134 1.34 9.20 13.24
N TYR A 135 2.35 9.92 13.71
CA TYR A 135 2.71 11.23 13.16
C TYR A 135 3.72 11.05 12.02
N GLY A 136 3.52 11.77 10.93
CA GLY A 136 4.38 11.68 9.75
C GLY A 136 4.47 13.01 9.03
N ARG A 137 5.44 13.10 8.11
CA ARG A 137 5.59 14.28 7.25
C ARG A 137 4.32 14.50 6.44
N GLN A 138 3.87 15.74 6.34
CA GLN A 138 2.81 16.11 5.41
C GLN A 138 3.30 15.89 3.97
N THR A 139 2.58 15.09 3.20
CA THR A 139 2.87 14.82 1.79
C THR A 139 1.84 15.48 0.88
N GLY A 140 2.23 15.78 -0.35
CA GLY A 140 1.31 16.27 -1.37
C GLY A 140 0.26 15.22 -1.78
N PRO A 141 -0.78 15.63 -2.52
CA PRO A 141 -1.77 14.72 -3.05
C PRO A 141 -1.12 13.77 -4.06
N ALA A 142 -1.50 12.49 -3.99
CA ALA A 142 -1.10 11.52 -5.00
C ALA A 142 -1.88 11.73 -6.31
N PRO A 143 -1.32 11.38 -7.49
CA PRO A 143 -1.99 11.48 -8.78
C PRO A 143 -3.35 10.75 -8.81
N ARG A 144 -4.33 11.30 -9.53
CA ARG A 144 -5.67 10.70 -9.70
C ARG A 144 -6.14 10.82 -11.15
N ARG A 145 -6.83 9.79 -11.62
CA ARG A 145 -7.62 9.83 -12.86
C ARG A 145 -8.77 10.84 -12.76
N GLY A 146 -9.22 11.34 -13.92
CA GLY A 146 -10.30 12.31 -13.99
C GLY A 146 -11.67 11.67 -13.73
N LEU A 147 -12.68 12.47 -13.37
CA LEU A 147 -14.03 11.96 -13.12
C LEU A 147 -14.64 11.24 -14.33
N SER A 148 -14.33 11.69 -15.55
CA SER A 148 -14.75 11.06 -16.80
C SER A 148 -14.28 9.61 -16.96
N ASP A 149 -13.19 9.22 -16.27
CA ASP A 149 -12.65 7.85 -16.30
C ASP A 149 -13.46 6.90 -15.38
N HIS A 150 -14.39 7.44 -14.60
CA HIS A 150 -15.11 6.72 -13.54
C HIS A 150 -16.63 6.84 -13.63
N ILE A 151 -17.15 7.96 -14.15
CA ILE A 151 -18.58 8.26 -14.19
C ILE A 151 -19.04 8.29 -15.63
N ARG A 152 -20.05 7.48 -15.96
CA ARG A 152 -20.79 7.56 -17.21
C ARG A 152 -22.04 8.40 -16.96
N ALA A 153 -22.25 9.42 -17.79
CA ALA A 153 -23.46 10.24 -17.78
C ALA A 153 -24.63 9.47 -18.41
#